data_AF-A0A3D1PRF1-F1
#
_entry.id   AF-A0A3D1PRF1-F1
#
_cell.length_a   1.000
_cell.length_b   1.000
_cell.length_c   1.000
_cell.angle_alpha   90.00
_cell.angle_beta   90.00
_cell.angle_gamma   90.00
#
_symmetry.space_group_name_H-M   'P 1'
#
loop_
_entity.id
_entity.type
_entity.pdbx_description
1 polymer ?
#
loop_
_entity_poly.entity_id
_entity_poly.type
_entity_poly.pdbx_seq_one_letter_code
_entity_poly.pdbx_strand_id
1 'polypeptide(L)'
;SCAGGTGAFIDQMATLLKMSADEMDKAAQKSTRTYTIASRCGVFAKSDIQPLINQGAQAGDIAASIYQAVVNQTIAGLAQGRPIKGNILYLGGPLTFSTVLRKSFDETLHVTGTCPENSLLYVALGAAFYADQEFDLNEVANRLDEYSATATYISLPPLFKDKQEYEDFHARHLKASVPCVPFGADCGPVHIGIDSGSTTIKLVVIDQNDN
;
A
#
# COMPACT_ATOMS: atom_id res chain seq x y z
N SER A 1 0.02 6.50 -12.80
CA SER A 1 0.36 6.97 -11.44
C SER A 1 0.82 5.79 -10.61
N CYS A 2 1.85 5.98 -9.78
CA CYS A 2 2.30 5.00 -8.77
C CYS A 2 1.26 4.95 -7.63
N ALA A 3 1.05 3.80 -6.99
CA ALA A 3 -0.16 3.38 -6.26
C ALA A 3 -0.72 4.30 -5.13
N GLY A 4 -0.10 5.44 -4.81
CA GLY A 4 -0.42 6.29 -3.66
C GLY A 4 -1.80 6.96 -3.62
N GLY A 5 -2.57 6.89 -4.71
CA GLY A 5 -3.97 7.35 -4.79
C GLY A 5 -4.99 6.21 -4.84
N THR A 6 -4.63 4.97 -4.48
CA THR A 6 -5.46 3.78 -4.71
C THR A 6 -5.81 3.04 -3.41
N GLY A 7 -6.75 2.09 -3.49
CA GLY A 7 -7.09 1.21 -2.36
C GLY A 7 -5.90 0.41 -1.82
N ALA A 8 -4.99 -0.04 -2.69
CA ALA A 8 -3.82 -0.80 -2.26
C ALA A 8 -2.89 0.01 -1.33
N PHE A 9 -2.82 1.33 -1.51
CA PHE A 9 -2.10 2.20 -0.58
C PHE A 9 -2.79 2.25 0.79
N ILE A 10 -4.12 2.39 0.81
CA ILE A 10 -4.94 2.38 2.02
C ILE A 10 -4.74 1.06 2.78
N ASP A 11 -4.74 -0.08 2.08
CA ASP A 11 -4.54 -1.40 2.68
C ASP A 11 -3.15 -1.55 3.32
N GLN A 12 -2.11 -1.06 2.64
CA GLN A 12 -0.75 -1.04 3.18
C GLN A 12 -0.65 -0.17 4.45
N MET A 13 -1.31 0.98 4.47
CA MET A 13 -1.32 1.86 5.64
C MET A 13 -2.16 1.31 6.79
N ALA A 14 -3.29 0.66 6.50
CA ALA A 14 -4.09 -0.03 7.50
C ALA A 14 -3.27 -1.16 8.16
N THR A 15 -2.55 -1.94 7.35
CA THR A 15 -1.60 -2.96 7.85
C THR A 15 -0.52 -2.35 8.75
N LEU A 16 0.04 -1.20 8.36
CA LEU A 16 1.03 -0.48 9.18
C LEU A 16 0.47 -0.07 10.55
N LEU A 17 -0.77 0.40 10.58
CA LEU A 17 -1.48 0.77 11.80
C LEU A 17 -2.03 -0.44 12.59
N LYS A 18 -1.85 -1.66 12.07
CA LYS A 18 -2.42 -2.91 12.61
C LYS A 18 -3.95 -2.83 12.75
N MET A 19 -4.59 -2.29 11.71
CA MET A 19 -6.04 -2.13 11.61
C MET A 19 -6.53 -2.77 10.31
N SER A 20 -7.77 -3.23 10.31
CA SER A 20 -8.54 -3.41 9.09
C SER A 20 -8.91 -2.06 8.47
N ALA A 21 -9.29 -2.05 7.18
CA ALA A 21 -9.74 -0.83 6.51
C ALA A 21 -10.94 -0.17 7.23
N ASP A 22 -11.88 -0.99 7.72
CA ASP A 22 -13.06 -0.52 8.46
C ASP A 22 -12.71 0.09 9.82
N GLU A 23 -11.77 -0.53 10.54
CA GLU A 23 -11.26 0.02 11.80
C GLU A 23 -10.52 1.33 11.58
N MET A 24 -9.75 1.43 10.48
CA MET A 24 -9.06 2.66 10.12
C MET A 24 -10.03 3.79 9.79
N ASP A 25 -11.12 3.53 9.05
CA ASP A 25 -12.16 4.54 8.79
C ASP A 25 -12.82 5.00 10.10
N LYS A 26 -13.23 4.05 10.96
CA LYS A 26 -13.83 4.35 12.28
C LYS A 26 -12.89 5.14 13.19
N ALA A 27 -11.59 4.83 13.17
CA ALA A 27 -10.59 5.58 13.93
C ALA A 27 -10.45 7.01 13.39
N ALA A 28 -10.40 7.17 12.07
CA ALA A 28 -10.25 8.46 11.41
C ALA A 28 -11.45 9.40 11.65
N GLN A 29 -12.67 8.86 11.83
CA GLN A 29 -13.86 9.66 12.18
C GLN A 29 -13.73 10.43 13.50
N LYS A 30 -12.86 9.95 14.41
CA LYS A 30 -12.60 10.56 15.72
C LYS A 30 -11.38 11.48 15.71
N SER A 31 -10.77 11.70 14.54
CA SER A 31 -9.60 12.56 14.42
C SER A 31 -9.91 13.99 14.84
N THR A 32 -8.91 14.64 15.42
CA THR A 32 -8.96 16.04 15.85
C THR A 32 -7.96 16.91 15.10
N ARG A 33 -7.01 16.28 14.40
CA ARG A 33 -6.01 16.95 13.56
C ARG A 33 -5.52 16.03 12.44
N THR A 34 -4.84 16.62 11.48
CA THR A 34 -4.11 15.91 10.43
C THR A 34 -2.63 16.30 10.41
N TYR A 35 -1.80 15.38 9.93
CA TYR A 35 -0.38 15.52 9.70
C TYR A 35 -0.13 15.52 8.18
N THR A 36 0.92 16.21 7.76
CA THR A 36 1.34 16.15 6.36
C THR A 36 2.08 14.84 6.11
N ILE A 37 1.60 14.06 5.14
CA ILE A 37 2.20 12.79 4.73
C ILE A 37 2.42 12.83 3.21
N ALA A 38 3.62 12.44 2.76
CA ALA A 38 3.90 12.27 1.35
C ALA A 38 3.15 11.04 0.79
N SER A 39 2.18 11.26 -0.08
CA SER A 39 1.32 10.21 -0.66
C SER A 39 1.78 9.68 -2.02
N ARG A 40 2.99 10.00 -2.49
CA ARG A 40 3.43 9.55 -3.83
C ARG A 40 3.72 8.06 -3.90
N CYS A 41 4.23 7.48 -2.81
CA CYS A 41 4.65 6.07 -2.72
C CYS A 41 4.43 5.55 -1.29
N GLY A 42 3.95 4.31 -1.15
CA GLY A 42 3.75 3.66 0.16
C GLY A 42 5.03 3.59 1.00
N VAL A 43 6.21 3.50 0.36
CA VAL A 43 7.51 3.51 1.05
C VAL A 43 7.78 4.85 1.73
N PHE A 44 7.54 5.97 1.04
CA PHE A 44 7.74 7.30 1.62
C PHE A 44 6.67 7.64 2.65
N ALA A 45 5.41 7.28 2.39
CA ALA A 45 4.35 7.45 3.37
C ALA A 45 4.68 6.73 4.69
N LYS A 46 5.22 5.51 4.61
CA LYS A 46 5.68 4.79 5.81
C LYS A 46 6.82 5.50 6.54
N SER A 47 7.77 6.10 5.81
CA SER A 47 8.83 6.92 6.40
C SER A 47 8.30 8.14 7.17
N ASP A 48 7.20 8.74 6.71
CA ASP A 48 6.56 9.88 7.41
C ASP A 48 5.69 9.41 8.59
N ILE A 49 5.01 8.27 8.45
CA ILE A 49 4.07 7.75 9.45
C ILE A 49 4.79 7.12 10.64
N GLN A 50 5.88 6.38 10.42
CA GLN A 50 6.55 5.64 11.49
C GLN A 50 7.04 6.55 12.64
N PRO A 51 7.66 7.72 12.38
CA PRO A 51 8.01 8.67 13.44
C PRO A 51 6.79 9.16 14.23
N LEU A 52 5.65 9.41 13.58
CA LEU A 52 4.41 9.84 14.25
C LEU A 52 3.91 8.76 15.21
N ILE A 53 3.93 7.49 14.77
CA ILE A 53 3.60 6.35 15.64
C ILE A 53 4.54 6.32 16.85
N ASN A 54 5.84 6.45 16.63
CA ASN A 54 6.84 6.40 17.69
C ASN A 54 6.73 7.57 18.68
N GLN A 55 6.25 8.73 18.22
CA GLN A 55 6.00 9.92 19.04
C GLN A 55 4.65 9.86 19.78
N GLY A 56 3.88 8.78 19.63
CA GLY A 56 2.60 8.59 20.30
C GLY A 56 1.45 9.39 19.69
N ALA A 57 1.55 9.76 18.40
CA ALA A 57 0.42 10.37 17.70
C ALA A 57 -0.79 9.43 17.70
N GLN A 58 -1.99 9.99 17.88
CA GLN A 58 -3.23 9.21 17.92
C GLN A 58 -3.45 8.51 16.58
N ALA A 59 -3.76 7.21 16.61
CA ALA A 59 -3.94 6.42 15.39
C ALA A 59 -5.06 6.97 14.49
N GLY A 60 -6.13 7.54 15.08
CA GLY A 60 -7.19 8.21 14.33
C GLY A 60 -6.73 9.44 13.57
N ASP A 61 -5.86 10.27 14.17
CA ASP A 61 -5.27 11.42 13.49
C ASP A 61 -4.36 10.97 12.33
N ILE A 62 -3.56 9.91 12.54
CA ILE A 62 -2.72 9.34 11.48
C ILE A 62 -3.60 8.78 10.34
N ALA A 63 -4.67 8.06 10.65
CA ALA A 63 -5.60 7.50 9.68
C ALA A 63 -6.28 8.61 8.83
N ALA A 64 -6.76 9.68 9.47
CA ALA A 64 -7.30 10.84 8.75
C ALA A 64 -6.25 11.51 7.84
N SER A 65 -5.00 11.58 8.31
CA SER A 65 -3.87 12.11 7.53
C SER A 65 -3.58 11.26 6.29
N ILE A 66 -3.65 9.93 6.41
CA ILE A 66 -3.50 8.99 5.28
C ILE A 66 -4.58 9.24 4.24
N TYR A 67 -5.85 9.36 4.64
CA TYR A 67 -6.94 9.67 3.71
C TYR A 67 -6.73 11.01 3.02
N GLN A 68 -6.36 12.06 3.75
CA GLN A 68 -6.04 13.36 3.15
C GLN A 68 -4.89 13.26 2.13
N ALA A 69 -3.88 12.45 2.43
CA ALA A 69 -2.76 12.23 1.53
C ALA A 69 -3.23 11.55 0.22
N VAL A 70 -4.10 10.54 0.31
CA VAL A 70 -4.73 9.88 -0.86
C VAL A 70 -5.54 10.88 -1.68
N VAL A 71 -6.34 11.74 -1.04
CA VAL A 71 -7.12 12.79 -1.71
C VAL A 71 -6.21 13.74 -2.49
N ASN A 72 -5.19 14.27 -1.83
CA ASN A 72 -4.24 15.20 -2.45
C ASN A 72 -3.55 14.57 -3.67
N GLN A 73 -3.12 13.31 -3.56
CA GLN A 73 -2.47 12.60 -4.66
C GLN A 73 -3.43 12.31 -5.82
N THR A 74 -4.68 11.98 -5.51
CA THR A 74 -5.72 11.68 -6.50
C THR A 74 -6.10 12.95 -7.27
N ILE A 75 -6.36 14.05 -6.56
CA ILE A 75 -6.69 15.33 -7.18
C ILE A 75 -5.51 15.83 -8.02
N ALA A 76 -4.30 15.86 -7.48
CA ALA A 76 -3.13 16.31 -8.22
C ALA A 76 -2.89 15.47 -9.50
N GLY A 77 -3.08 14.15 -9.40
CA GLY A 77 -2.93 13.23 -10.53
C GLY A 77 -4.04 13.34 -11.57
N LEU A 78 -5.30 13.50 -11.16
CA LEU A 78 -6.46 13.55 -12.06
C LEU A 78 -6.65 14.93 -12.68
N ALA A 79 -6.62 15.98 -11.85
CA ALA A 79 -6.95 17.34 -12.25
C ALA A 79 -5.91 17.95 -13.18
N GLN A 80 -4.63 17.55 -13.06
CA GLN A 80 -3.51 18.14 -13.81
C GLN A 80 -3.54 19.68 -13.76
N GLY A 81 -3.89 20.24 -12.58
CA GLY A 81 -4.01 21.68 -12.34
C GLY A 81 -5.34 22.33 -12.75
N ARG A 82 -6.30 21.58 -13.29
CA ARG A 82 -7.62 22.10 -13.67
C ARG A 82 -8.61 22.04 -12.49
N PRO A 83 -9.44 23.08 -12.28
CA PRO A 83 -10.43 23.04 -11.21
C PRO A 83 -11.48 21.95 -11.49
N ILE A 84 -11.74 21.10 -10.50
CA ILE A 84 -12.82 20.11 -10.54
C ILE A 84 -14.11 20.79 -10.04
N LYS A 85 -15.17 20.79 -10.85
CA LYS A 85 -16.45 21.45 -10.56
C LYS A 85 -17.63 20.59 -11.05
N GLY A 86 -18.82 20.87 -10.53
CA GLY A 86 -20.06 20.22 -10.93
C GLY A 86 -20.45 19.07 -10.00
N ASN A 87 -21.23 18.12 -10.53
CA ASN A 87 -21.68 16.96 -9.77
C ASN A 87 -20.53 15.97 -9.61
N ILE A 88 -20.16 15.68 -8.36
CA ILE A 88 -19.11 14.72 -8.02
C ILE A 88 -19.76 13.42 -7.58
N LEU A 89 -19.39 12.32 -8.24
CA LEU A 89 -19.79 10.98 -7.84
C LEU A 89 -18.58 10.21 -7.29
N TYR A 90 -18.79 9.53 -6.17
CA TYR A 90 -17.80 8.70 -5.50
C TYR A 90 -18.02 7.23 -5.85
N LEU A 91 -17.08 6.63 -6.59
CA LEU A 91 -17.17 5.27 -7.14
C LEU A 91 -15.95 4.42 -6.76
N GLY A 92 -16.15 3.11 -6.70
CA GLY A 92 -15.10 2.14 -6.38
C GLY A 92 -14.91 1.89 -4.89
N GLY A 93 -14.33 0.73 -4.56
CA GLY A 93 -14.29 0.15 -3.21
C GLY A 93 -13.93 1.12 -2.09
N PRO A 94 -12.75 1.79 -2.12
CA PRO A 94 -12.36 2.71 -1.05
C PRO A 94 -13.37 3.83 -0.80
N LEU A 95 -13.93 4.39 -1.87
CA LEU A 95 -14.92 5.46 -1.80
C LEU A 95 -16.32 4.95 -1.39
N THR A 96 -16.63 3.68 -1.64
CA THR A 96 -17.85 3.03 -1.14
C THR A 96 -17.80 2.85 0.38
N PHE A 97 -16.69 2.32 0.89
CA PHE A 97 -16.59 1.88 2.28
C PHE A 97 -16.08 2.96 3.23
N SER A 98 -15.16 3.83 2.80
CA SER A 98 -14.61 4.88 3.65
C SER A 98 -15.44 6.15 3.60
N THR A 99 -16.10 6.48 4.71
CA THR A 99 -16.83 7.74 4.87
C THR A 99 -15.87 8.92 5.02
N VAL A 100 -14.74 8.71 5.72
CA VAL A 100 -13.76 9.78 5.95
C VAL A 100 -13.05 10.16 4.66
N LEU A 101 -12.70 9.19 3.81
CA LEU A 101 -12.10 9.48 2.50
C LEU A 101 -13.01 10.38 1.64
N ARG A 102 -14.31 10.07 1.57
CA ARG A 102 -15.29 10.90 0.85
C ARG A 102 -15.37 12.31 1.43
N LYS A 103 -15.45 12.42 2.76
CA LYS A 103 -15.49 13.71 3.45
C LYS A 103 -14.23 14.53 3.17
N SER A 104 -13.06 13.91 3.16
CA SER A 104 -11.80 14.58 2.81
C SER A 104 -11.78 15.09 1.37
N PHE A 105 -12.38 14.36 0.41
CA PHE A 105 -12.59 14.87 -0.95
C PHE A 105 -13.51 16.10 -0.97
N ASP A 106 -14.65 16.04 -0.28
CA ASP A 106 -15.61 17.14 -0.19
C ASP A 106 -14.96 18.41 0.37
N GLU A 107 -14.23 18.27 1.49
CA GLU A 107 -13.51 19.36 2.14
C GLU A 107 -12.44 19.97 1.23
N THR A 108 -11.66 19.13 0.55
CA THR A 108 -10.56 19.58 -0.31
C THR A 108 -11.04 20.23 -1.60
N LEU A 109 -12.14 19.73 -2.18
CA LEU A 109 -12.70 20.25 -3.42
C LEU A 109 -13.72 21.38 -3.19
N HIS A 110 -14.13 21.62 -1.94
CA HIS A 110 -15.21 22.54 -1.58
C HIS A 110 -16.52 22.21 -2.29
N VAL A 111 -16.90 20.93 -2.26
CA VAL A 111 -18.10 20.38 -2.90
C VAL A 111 -18.84 19.46 -1.93
N THR A 112 -20.02 19.00 -2.35
CA THR A 112 -20.71 17.87 -1.71
C THR A 112 -20.92 16.80 -2.75
N GLY A 113 -20.08 15.78 -2.74
CA GLY A 113 -20.16 14.65 -3.64
C GLY A 113 -21.23 13.65 -3.20
N THR A 114 -21.64 12.81 -4.14
CA THR A 114 -22.65 11.77 -3.92
C THR A 114 -22.00 10.40 -4.05
N CYS A 115 -22.17 9.55 -3.05
CA CYS A 115 -21.90 8.13 -3.20
C CYS A 115 -23.21 7.43 -3.55
N PRO A 116 -23.43 7.01 -4.81
CA PRO A 116 -24.66 6.33 -5.17
C PRO A 116 -24.74 4.93 -4.57
N GLU A 117 -25.95 4.37 -4.54
CA GLU A 117 -26.16 2.95 -4.28
C GLU A 117 -25.38 2.11 -5.29
N ASN A 118 -24.86 0.95 -4.88
CA ASN A 118 -24.03 0.08 -5.72
C ASN A 118 -22.78 0.76 -6.31
N SER A 119 -22.23 1.79 -5.66
CA SER A 119 -21.06 2.55 -6.15
C SER A 119 -19.83 1.70 -6.48
N LEU A 120 -19.67 0.52 -5.87
CA LEU A 120 -18.61 -0.43 -6.23
C LEU A 120 -18.82 -1.14 -7.59
N LEU A 121 -20.07 -1.19 -8.07
CA LEU A 121 -20.49 -1.96 -9.26
C LEU A 121 -20.63 -1.10 -10.52
N TYR A 122 -20.43 0.21 -10.44
CA TYR A 122 -20.70 1.12 -11.57
C TYR A 122 -19.92 0.78 -12.84
N VAL A 123 -18.71 0.24 -12.71
CA VAL A 123 -17.93 -0.23 -13.87
C VAL A 123 -18.60 -1.43 -14.53
N ALA A 124 -19.05 -2.40 -13.74
CA ALA A 124 -19.76 -3.58 -14.24
C ALA A 124 -21.14 -3.21 -14.82
N LEU A 125 -21.87 -2.30 -14.16
CA LEU A 125 -23.13 -1.78 -14.67
C LEU A 125 -22.93 -1.03 -15.99
N GLY A 126 -21.89 -0.21 -16.11
CA GLY A 126 -21.55 0.47 -17.36
C GLY A 126 -21.19 -0.51 -18.48
N ALA A 127 -20.43 -1.57 -18.17
CA ALA A 127 -20.11 -2.62 -19.12
C ALA A 127 -21.36 -3.37 -19.59
N ALA A 128 -22.26 -3.72 -18.67
CA ALA A 128 -23.53 -4.37 -19.00
C ALA A 128 -24.46 -3.44 -19.82
N PHE A 129 -24.49 -2.15 -19.48
CA PHE A 129 -25.28 -1.16 -20.21
C PHE A 129 -24.78 -0.95 -21.66
N TYR A 130 -23.47 -1.08 -21.88
CA TYR A 130 -22.85 -0.97 -23.20
C TYR A 130 -22.78 -2.30 -23.95
N ALA A 131 -23.25 -3.40 -23.36
CA ALA A 131 -23.17 -4.70 -23.99
C ALA A 131 -24.18 -4.79 -25.16
N ASP A 132 -23.68 -5.15 -26.35
CA ASP A 132 -24.52 -5.40 -27.52
C ASP A 132 -25.06 -6.84 -27.56
N GLN A 133 -24.62 -7.69 -26.62
CA GLN A 133 -24.94 -9.11 -26.56
C GLN A 133 -25.16 -9.55 -25.11
N GLU A 134 -26.14 -10.42 -24.92
CA GLU A 134 -26.36 -11.12 -23.66
C GLU A 134 -25.44 -12.36 -23.59
N PHE A 135 -24.96 -12.66 -22.39
CA PHE A 135 -24.11 -13.82 -22.13
C PHE A 135 -24.70 -14.65 -21.00
N ASP A 136 -24.74 -15.98 -21.16
CA ASP A 136 -25.00 -16.88 -20.05
C ASP A 136 -23.72 -17.02 -19.21
N LEU A 137 -23.79 -16.62 -17.95
CA LEU A 137 -22.68 -16.70 -17.02
C LEU A 137 -22.18 -18.14 -16.81
N ASN A 138 -23.06 -19.14 -16.92
CA ASN A 138 -22.67 -20.55 -16.82
C ASN A 138 -21.83 -20.96 -18.03
N GLU A 139 -22.21 -20.49 -19.23
CA GLU A 139 -21.44 -20.75 -20.45
C GLU A 139 -20.06 -20.07 -20.38
N VAL A 140 -20.01 -18.83 -19.90
CA VAL A 140 -18.75 -18.11 -19.66
C VAL A 140 -17.88 -18.84 -18.64
N ALA A 141 -18.47 -19.33 -17.53
CA ALA A 141 -17.75 -20.10 -16.52
C ALA A 141 -17.19 -21.41 -17.09
N ASN A 142 -18.01 -22.19 -17.81
CA ASN A 142 -17.56 -23.42 -18.47
C ASN A 142 -16.41 -23.13 -19.45
N ARG A 143 -16.51 -22.04 -20.24
CA ARG A 143 -15.45 -21.62 -21.15
C ARG A 143 -14.17 -21.21 -20.42
N LEU A 144 -14.27 -20.63 -19.23
CA LEU A 144 -13.12 -20.29 -18.39
C LEU A 144 -12.47 -21.54 -17.77
N ASP A 145 -13.27 -22.55 -17.39
CA ASP A 145 -12.75 -23.83 -16.90
C ASP A 145 -12.03 -24.62 -18.00
N GLU A 146 -12.54 -24.54 -19.23
CA GLU A 146 -11.90 -25.10 -20.42
C GLU A 146 -10.77 -24.21 -20.98
N TYR A 147 -10.63 -22.98 -20.48
CA TYR A 147 -9.62 -22.03 -20.93
C TYR A 147 -8.22 -22.46 -20.47
N SER A 148 -7.55 -23.26 -21.29
CA SER A 148 -6.10 -23.41 -21.18
C SER A 148 -5.46 -22.10 -21.66
N ALA A 149 -4.76 -21.40 -20.78
CA ALA A 149 -4.02 -20.20 -21.13
C ALA A 149 -2.92 -20.54 -22.16
N THR A 150 -3.25 -20.45 -23.44
CA THR A 150 -2.29 -20.51 -24.56
C THR A 150 -1.57 -19.18 -24.75
N ALA A 151 -1.93 -18.16 -23.96
CA ALA A 151 -1.25 -16.88 -23.92
C ALA A 151 0.19 -17.08 -23.46
N THR A 152 1.12 -16.89 -24.39
CA THR A 152 2.55 -16.71 -24.15
C THR A 152 2.72 -15.38 -23.42
N TYR A 153 2.46 -15.36 -22.12
CA TYR A 153 3.00 -14.29 -21.30
C TYR A 153 4.50 -14.30 -21.51
N ILE A 154 5.09 -13.13 -21.82
CA ILE A 154 6.54 -12.95 -21.78
C ILE A 154 6.93 -13.09 -20.31
N SER A 155 7.06 -14.34 -19.85
CA SER A 155 7.61 -14.67 -18.56
C SER A 155 9.07 -14.28 -18.61
N LEU A 156 9.51 -13.51 -17.63
CA LEU A 156 10.94 -13.45 -17.37
C LEU A 156 11.43 -14.88 -17.08
N PRO A 157 12.66 -15.23 -17.50
CA PRO A 157 13.25 -16.48 -17.05
C PRO A 157 13.27 -16.50 -15.51
N PRO A 158 13.11 -17.68 -14.88
CA PRO A 158 13.23 -17.80 -13.45
C PRO A 158 14.59 -17.24 -13.00
N LEU A 159 14.64 -16.63 -11.81
CA LEU A 159 15.86 -16.01 -11.27
C LEU A 159 17.03 -17.00 -11.22
N PHE A 160 16.72 -18.28 -11.03
CA PHE A 160 17.65 -19.40 -11.13
C PHE A 160 17.03 -20.48 -12.02
N LYS A 161 17.82 -21.00 -12.95
CA LYS A 161 17.45 -22.08 -13.88
C LYS A 161 17.21 -23.40 -13.14
N ASP A 162 18.00 -23.65 -12.10
CA ASP A 162 17.94 -24.86 -11.29
C ASP A 162 18.49 -24.61 -9.88
N LYS A 163 18.43 -25.65 -9.04
CA LYS A 163 18.92 -25.62 -7.67
C LYS A 163 20.44 -25.39 -7.59
N GLN A 164 21.20 -25.85 -8.58
CA GLN A 164 22.65 -25.69 -8.60
C GLN A 164 23.02 -24.21 -8.80
N GLU A 165 22.36 -23.52 -9.74
CA GLU A 165 22.59 -22.09 -9.96
C GLU A 165 22.25 -21.24 -8.72
N TYR A 166 21.19 -21.62 -7.99
CA TYR A 166 20.86 -21.01 -6.70
C TYR A 166 21.96 -21.24 -5.65
N GLU A 167 22.46 -22.48 -5.54
CA GLU A 167 23.53 -22.83 -4.59
C GLU A 167 24.84 -22.11 -4.94
N ASP A 168 25.20 -22.02 -6.22
CA ASP A 168 26.38 -21.31 -6.71
C ASP A 168 26.27 -19.80 -6.43
N PHE A 169 25.08 -19.22 -6.64
CA PHE A 169 24.78 -17.84 -6.27
C PHE A 169 24.98 -17.63 -4.76
N HIS A 170 24.40 -18.51 -3.93
CA HIS A 170 24.53 -18.42 -2.47
C HIS A 170 25.98 -18.55 -2.03
N ALA A 171 26.71 -19.55 -2.52
CA ALA A 171 28.12 -19.77 -2.19
C ALA A 171 28.98 -18.57 -2.58
N ARG A 172 28.71 -17.93 -3.73
CA ARG A 172 29.41 -16.71 -4.15
C ARG A 172 29.14 -15.54 -3.22
N HIS A 173 27.89 -15.32 -2.80
CA HIS A 173 27.54 -14.18 -1.93
C HIS A 173 27.97 -14.38 -0.49
N LEU A 174 27.96 -15.63 0.01
CA LEU A 174 28.44 -15.96 1.35
C LEU A 174 29.95 -15.79 1.52
N LYS A 175 30.72 -15.68 0.43
CA LYS A 175 32.16 -15.30 0.51
C LYS A 175 32.35 -13.88 1.03
N ALA A 176 31.38 -12.99 0.85
CA ALA A 176 31.38 -11.65 1.42
C ALA A 176 30.77 -11.69 2.83
N SER A 177 31.39 -12.43 3.75
CA SER A 177 31.02 -12.48 5.16
C SER A 177 31.99 -11.70 6.02
N VAL A 178 31.51 -11.20 7.15
CA VAL A 178 32.35 -10.70 8.24
C VAL A 178 32.74 -11.87 9.16
N PRO A 179 33.91 -11.84 9.82
CA PRO A 179 34.23 -12.80 10.87
C PRO A 179 33.15 -12.75 11.94
N CYS A 180 32.57 -13.90 12.31
CA CYS A 180 31.62 -13.97 13.42
C CYS A 180 32.27 -14.69 14.59
N VAL A 181 32.25 -14.07 15.77
CA VAL A 181 32.71 -14.69 17.02
C VAL A 181 31.53 -15.23 17.84
N PRO A 182 31.72 -16.27 18.68
CA PRO A 182 30.68 -16.75 19.57
C PRO A 182 30.21 -15.65 20.53
N PHE A 183 28.90 -15.37 20.55
CA PHE A 183 28.29 -14.42 21.47
C PHE A 183 27.80 -15.15 22.74
N GLY A 184 28.28 -14.74 23.92
CA GLY A 184 28.00 -15.42 25.19
C GLY A 184 28.31 -14.56 26.41
N ALA A 185 28.12 -15.13 27.61
CA ALA A 185 28.28 -14.41 28.88
C ALA A 185 29.69 -13.83 29.10
N ASP A 186 30.70 -14.42 28.46
CA ASP A 186 32.10 -14.02 28.57
C ASP A 186 32.53 -13.03 27.46
N CYS A 187 31.60 -12.51 26.66
CA CYS A 187 31.95 -11.51 25.66
C CYS A 187 32.39 -10.20 26.34
N GLY A 188 33.49 -9.63 25.84
CA GLY A 188 33.95 -8.32 26.27
C GLY A 188 32.98 -7.19 25.89
N PRO A 189 33.36 -5.92 26.09
CA PRO A 189 32.55 -4.80 25.66
C PRO A 189 32.21 -4.89 24.15
N VAL A 190 30.94 -4.70 23.81
CA VAL A 190 30.44 -4.70 22.43
C VAL A 190 29.77 -3.38 22.08
N HIS A 191 29.72 -3.07 20.80
CA HIS A 191 28.97 -1.94 20.24
C HIS A 191 27.77 -2.47 19.47
N ILE A 192 26.59 -1.86 19.69
CA ILE A 192 25.37 -2.19 18.97
C ILE A 192 25.07 -1.06 17.98
N GLY A 193 25.17 -1.36 16.70
CA GLY A 193 24.67 -0.52 15.61
C GLY A 193 23.22 -0.86 15.33
N ILE A 194 22.35 0.15 15.36
CA ILE A 194 20.93 0.00 15.00
C ILE A 194 20.65 0.91 13.81
N ASP A 195 20.30 0.30 12.68
CA ASP A 195 19.75 1.01 11.52
C ASP A 195 18.24 0.73 11.45
N SER A 196 17.45 1.76 11.75
CA SER A 196 15.99 1.67 11.74
C SER A 196 15.45 2.33 10.47
N GLY A 197 15.34 1.53 9.41
CA GLY A 197 14.74 1.94 8.15
C GLY A 197 13.22 1.81 8.15
N SER A 198 12.57 2.41 7.15
CA SER A 198 11.11 2.33 7.01
C SER A 198 10.60 0.91 6.72
N THR A 199 11.40 0.01 6.15
CA THR A 199 10.99 -1.37 5.87
C THR A 199 11.54 -2.40 6.86
N THR A 200 12.74 -2.19 7.38
CA THR A 200 13.46 -3.16 8.22
C THR A 200 14.25 -2.46 9.31
N ILE A 201 14.29 -3.06 10.49
CA ILE A 201 15.31 -2.75 11.49
C ILE A 201 16.46 -3.73 11.25
N LYS A 202 17.68 -3.19 11.13
CA LYS A 202 18.92 -3.96 11.07
C LYS A 202 19.67 -3.69 12.35
N LEU A 203 20.13 -4.77 12.99
CA LEU A 203 20.99 -4.69 14.16
C LEU A 203 22.29 -5.40 13.82
N VAL A 204 23.40 -4.75 14.16
CA VAL A 204 24.73 -5.34 14.11
C VAL A 204 25.35 -5.17 15.49
N VAL A 205 25.95 -6.24 15.99
CA VAL A 205 26.76 -6.22 17.20
C VAL A 205 28.19 -6.44 16.76
N ILE A 206 29.10 -5.57 17.16
CA ILE A 206 30.53 -5.71 16.89
C ILE A 206 31.35 -5.67 18.17
N ASP A 207 32.45 -6.42 18.22
CA ASP A 207 33.49 -6.26 19.25
C ASP A 207 34.46 -5.10 18.91
N GLN A 208 35.52 -4.92 19.71
CA GLN A 208 36.52 -3.87 19.48
C GLN A 208 37.44 -4.13 18.26
N ASN A 209 37.38 -5.32 17.67
CA ASN A 209 38.17 -5.73 16.51
C ASN A 209 37.31 -5.81 15.24
N ASP A 210 36.10 -5.22 15.26
CA ASP A 210 35.14 -5.22 14.16
C ASP A 210 34.63 -6.62 13.76
N ASN A 211 34.64 -7.60 14.68
CA ASN A 211 33.99 -8.92 14.51
C ASN A 211 32.53 -8.92 14.97
#